data_AF-A0A538H762-F1
#
_entry.id   AF-A0A538H762-F1
#
_cell.length_a   1.000
_cell.length_b   1.000
_cell.length_c   1.000
_cell.angle_alpha   90.00
_cell.angle_beta   90.00
_cell.angle_gamma   90.00
#
_symmetry.space_group_name_H-M   'P 1'
#
loop_
_entity.id
_entity.type
_entity.pdbx_description
1 polymer ?
#
loop_
_entity_poly.entity_id
_entity_poly.type
_entity_poly.pdbx_seq_one_letter_code
_entity_poly.pdbx_strand_id
1 'polypeptide(L)' 'MVGLFFSEQLDDIARAKAICAKCPVREECFEGAVARREPWGVWGGQLFLNGKVLAFKRKRGRPPKNPQAQQIA' A
#
# COMPACT_ATOMS: atom_id res chain seq x y z
N MET A 1 16.56 9.22 6.19
CA MET A 1 16.19 7.87 6.70
C MET A 1 14.66 7.80 6.69
N VAL A 2 14.06 7.39 5.57
CA VAL A 2 12.59 7.35 5.44
C VAL A 2 12.12 6.01 6.00
N GLY A 3 11.07 6.00 6.82
CA GLY A 3 10.57 4.80 7.49
C GLY A 3 10.06 3.76 6.48
N LEU A 4 10.33 2.47 6.74
CA LEU A 4 9.99 1.34 5.85
C LEU A 4 8.52 1.32 5.38
N PHE A 5 7.58 1.65 6.27
CA PHE A 5 6.14 1.68 5.98
C PHE A 5 5.71 2.89 5.15
N PHE A 6 6.58 3.89 5.05
CA PHE A 6 6.39 5.14 4.35
C PHE A 6 7.43 5.25 3.23
N SER A 7 7.71 4.15 2.55
CA SER A 7 8.63 4.15 1.41
C SER A 7 7.86 4.07 0.10
N GLU A 8 8.37 4.76 -0.90
CA GLU A 8 7.88 4.69 -2.27
C GLU A 8 8.52 3.57 -3.08
N GLN A 9 9.57 2.93 -2.55
CA GLN A 9 10.31 1.88 -3.22
C GLN A 9 9.52 0.56 -3.16
N LEU A 10 9.47 -0.16 -4.28
CA LEU A 10 8.69 -1.40 -4.38
C LEU A 10 9.18 -2.47 -3.39
N ASP A 11 10.50 -2.57 -3.19
CA ASP A 11 11.10 -3.54 -2.27
C ASP A 11 10.73 -3.24 -0.82
N ASP A 12 10.73 -1.97 -0.43
CA ASP A 12 10.31 -1.55 0.92
C ASP A 12 8.81 -1.75 1.13
N ILE A 13 7.98 -1.46 0.12
CA ILE A 13 6.54 -1.73 0.16
C ILE A 13 6.28 -3.24 0.34
N ALA A 14 6.98 -4.09 -0.42
CA ALA A 14 6.86 -5.53 -0.30
C ALA A 14 7.29 -6.02 1.09
N ARG A 15 8.39 -5.49 1.63
CA ARG A 15 8.87 -5.79 2.98
C ARG A 15 7.88 -5.32 4.06
N ALA A 16 7.35 -4.11 3.96
CA ALA A 16 6.34 -3.59 4.88
C ALA A 16 5.08 -4.47 4.87
N LYS A 17 4.60 -4.88 3.70
CA LYS A 17 3.47 -5.80 3.56
C LYS A 17 3.75 -7.16 4.20
N ALA A 18 4.95 -7.71 4.02
CA ALA A 18 5.35 -8.98 4.63
C ALA A 18 5.39 -8.91 6.17
N ILE A 19 5.75 -7.75 6.74
CA ILE A 19 5.67 -7.51 8.18
C ILE A 19 4.20 -7.41 8.63
N CYS A 20 3.38 -6.64 7.92
CA CYS A 20 1.96 -6.52 8.22
C CYS A 20 1.21 -7.86 8.19
N ALA A 21 1.63 -8.81 7.35
CA ALA A 21 1.02 -10.13 7.26
C ALA A 21 1.12 -10.96 8.55
N LYS A 22 2.06 -10.62 9.45
CA LYS A 22 2.26 -11.28 10.75
C LYS A 22 1.69 -10.48 11.92
N CYS A 23 1.09 -9.32 11.65
CA CYS A 23 0.57 -8.43 12.68
C CYS A 23 -0.85 -8.86 13.11
N PRO A 24 -1.12 -9.04 14.41
CA PRO A 24 -2.45 -9.44 14.89
C PRO A 24 -3.51 -8.34 14.71
N VAL A 25 -3.12 -7.07 14.80
CA VAL A 25 -4.02 -5.90 14.70
C VAL A 25 -4.12 -5.35 13.28
N ARG A 26 -3.92 -6.22 12.28
CA ARG A 26 -3.85 -5.82 10.87
C ARG A 26 -5.14 -5.13 10.40
N GLU A 27 -6.29 -5.67 10.80
CA GLU A 27 -7.61 -5.18 10.38
C GLU A 27 -7.91 -3.83 11.03
N GLU A 28 -7.78 -3.71 12.35
CA GLU A 28 -7.97 -2.45 13.08
C GLU A 28 -7.03 -1.33 12.57
N CYS A 29 -5.78 -1.68 12.24
CA CYS A 29 -4.82 -0.77 11.65
C CYS A 29 -5.27 -0.28 10.26
N PHE A 30 -5.81 -1.18 9.44
CA PHE A 30 -6.35 -0.84 8.12
C PHE A 30 -7.57 0.07 8.24
N GLU A 31 -8.53 -0.28 9.08
CA GLU A 31 -9.75 0.51 9.31
C GLU A 31 -9.40 1.91 9.82
N GLY A 32 -8.46 2.02 10.75
CA GLY A 32 -7.96 3.31 11.23
C GLY A 32 -7.35 4.15 10.11
N ALA A 33 -6.58 3.53 9.20
CA ALA A 33 -5.99 4.23 8.07
C ALA A 33 -7.03 4.71 7.05
N VAL A 34 -8.06 3.89 6.79
CA VAL A 34 -9.21 4.27 5.94
C VAL A 34 -9.97 5.43 6.57
N ALA A 35 -10.30 5.36 7.86
CA ALA A 35 -11.04 6.39 8.58
C ALA A 35 -10.31 7.75 8.55
N ARG A 36 -8.98 7.73 8.69
CA ARG A 36 -8.14 8.94 8.63
C ARG A 36 -7.84 9.41 7.20
N ARG A 37 -8.22 8.63 6.18
CA ARG A 37 -7.84 8.85 4.77
C ARG A 37 -6.33 9.08 4.63
N GLU A 38 -5.56 8.15 5.23
CA GLU A 38 -4.10 8.25 5.22
C GLU A 38 -3.57 8.50 3.81
N PRO A 39 -2.80 9.56 3.59
CA PRO A 39 -2.47 10.00 2.25
C PRO A 39 -1.55 9.02 1.53
N TRP A 40 -0.72 8.28 2.26
CA TRP A 40 0.23 7.32 1.69
C TRP A 40 0.79 6.33 2.72
N GLY A 41 1.48 5.30 2.24
CA GLY A 41 2.20 4.31 3.07
C GLY A 41 1.50 2.95 3.14
N VAL A 42 2.13 1.98 3.80
CA VAL A 42 1.59 0.63 4.00
C VAL A 42 0.89 0.54 5.35
N TRP A 43 -0.41 0.27 5.33
CA TRP A 43 -1.27 0.18 6.51
C TRP A 43 -2.10 -1.11 6.42
N GLY A 44 -2.08 -1.93 7.48
CA GLY A 44 -2.81 -3.20 7.52
C GLY A 44 -2.53 -4.14 6.34
N GLY A 45 -1.33 -4.07 5.75
CA GLY A 45 -0.92 -4.86 4.58
C GLY A 45 -1.37 -4.30 3.22
N GLN A 46 -2.07 -3.18 3.20
CA GLN A 46 -2.49 -2.48 1.99
C GLN A 46 -1.63 -1.23 1.75
N LEU A 47 -1.37 -0.91 0.49
CA LEU A 47 -0.67 0.32 0.14
C LEU A 47 -1.69 1.43 -0.06
N PHE A 48 -1.47 2.57 0.58
CA PHE A 48 -2.23 3.79 0.37
C PHE A 48 -1.45 4.72 -0.56
N LEU A 49 -2.17 5.34 -1.50
CA LEU A 49 -1.65 6.40 -2.34
C LEU A 49 -2.77 7.39 -2.65
N ASN A 50 -2.54 8.66 -2.32
CA ASN A 50 -3.55 9.74 -2.44
C ASN A 50 -4.87 9.39 -1.74
N GLY A 51 -4.79 8.74 -0.56
CA GLY A 51 -5.96 8.32 0.21
C GLY A 51 -6.73 7.12 -0.38
N LYS A 52 -6.20 6.47 -1.42
CA LYS A 52 -6.80 5.28 -2.04
C LYS A 52 -5.99 4.04 -1.74
N VAL A 53 -6.70 2.94 -1.55
CA VAL A 53 -6.09 1.61 -1.38
C VAL A 53 -5.66 1.06 -2.74
N LEU A 54 -4.40 0.64 -2.83
CA LEU A 54 -3.79 0.00 -3.98
C LEU A 54 -3.31 -1.39 -3.59
N ALA A 55 -3.73 -2.39 -4.35
CA ALA A 55 -3.22 -3.74 -4.23
C ALA A 55 -1.71 -3.78 -4.54
N PHE A 56 -1.25 -3.06 -5.57
CA PHE A 56 0.13 -3.05 -6.01
C PHE A 56 0.53 -1.68 -6.60
N LYS A 57 1.75 -1.22 -6.30
CA LYS A 57 2.35 -0.06 -6.99
C LYS A 57 2.92 -0.52 -8.33
N ARG A 58 2.58 0.19 -9.41
CA ARG A 58 3.11 -0.11 -10.75
C ARG A 58 4.61 0.20 -10.80
N LYS A 59 5.37 -0.68 -11.47
CA LYS A 59 6.75 -0.36 -11.87
C LYS A 59 6.73 0.88 -12.77
N ARG A 60 7.71 1.76 -12.58
CA ARG A 60 7.94 2.89 -13.49
C ARG A 60 8.25 2.33 -14.89
N GLY A 61 7.66 2.90 -15.94
CA GLY A 61 7.83 2.45 -17.31
C GLY A 61 6.60 2.67 -18.19
N ARG A 62 6.68 2.22 -19.45
CA ARG A 62 5.61 2.38 -20.44
C ARG A 62 4.28 1.77 -19.93
N PRO A 63 3.15 2.48 -20.03
CA PRO A 63 1.85 1.91 -19.68
C PRO A 63 1.56 0.63 -20.47
N PRO A 64 1.01 -0.42 -19.84
CA PRO A 64 0.61 -1.62 -20.55
C PRO A 64 -0.59 -1.31 -21.44
N LYS A 65 -0.71 -2.02 -22.55
CA LYS A 65 -1.75 -1.82 -23.57
C LYS A 65 -3.18 -2.09 -23.05
N ASN A 66 -3.33 -2.75 -21.90
CA ASN A 66 -4.62 -2.99 -21.23
C ASN A 66 -4.60 -2.46 -19.77
N PRO A 67 -5.43 -1.47 -19.39
CA PRO A 67 -5.36 -0.83 -18.07
C PRO A 67 -6.10 -1.54 -16.90
N GLN A 68 -6.93 -2.55 -17.14
CA GLN A 68 -8.02 -2.92 -16.20
C GLN A 68 -7.64 -3.56 -14.85
N ALA A 69 -6.37 -3.82 -14.55
CA ALA A 69 -5.97 -4.60 -13.36
C ALA A 69 -5.77 -3.77 -12.05
N GLN A 70 -6.15 -2.49 -12.00
CA GLN A 70 -5.53 -1.54 -11.04
C GLN A 70 -6.39 -1.02 -9.89
N GLN A 71 -7.68 -1.33 -9.83
CA GLN A 71 -8.56 -0.79 -8.79
C GLN A 71 -9.33 -1.94 -8.15
N ILE A 72 -9.03 -2.23 -6.88
CA ILE A 72 -9.95 -2.97 -6.02
C ILE A 72 -10.78 -1.89 -5.33
N ALA A 73 -12.09 -1.99 -5.49
CA ALA A 73 -13.11 -1.08 -4.97
C ALA A 73 -13.02 -0.90 -3.45
#